data_AF-A0A511R6D9-F1
#
_entry.id   AF-A0A511R6D9-F1
#
_cell.length_a   1.000
_cell.length_b   1.000
_cell.length_c   1.000
_cell.angle_alpha   90.00
_cell.angle_beta   90.00
_cell.angle_gamma   90.00
#
_symmetry.space_group_name_H-M   'P 1'
#
loop_
_entity.id
_entity.type
_entity.pdbx_description
1 polymer ?
#
loop_
_entity_poly.entity_id
_entity_poly.type
_entity_poly.pdbx_seq_one_letter_code
_entity_poly.pdbx_strand_id
1 'polypeptide(L)' 'MPARTIAEERRRLLDYGMTPEEVEIWLALGKVAGTLLKLPTLHPNEQEETVRDIHNLQNRLLARVGLRALGWGQ' A
#
# COMPACT_ATOMS: atom_id res chain seq x y z
N MET A 1 0.84 -9.48 -18.42
CA MET A 1 0.23 -8.13 -18.51
C MET A 1 1.33 -7.10 -18.31
N PRO A 2 1.37 -6.00 -19.07
CA PRO A 2 2.32 -4.93 -18.81
C PRO A 2 2.09 -4.33 -17.42
N ALA A 3 3.17 -3.85 -16.78
CA ALA A 3 3.08 -3.13 -15.53
C ALA A 3 2.31 -1.82 -15.75
N ARG A 4 1.35 -1.52 -14.87
CA ARG A 4 0.59 -0.25 -14.92
C ARG A 4 1.51 0.91 -14.63
N THR A 5 1.21 2.06 -15.23
CA THR A 5 1.84 3.33 -14.86
C THR A 5 1.34 3.79 -13.49
N ILE A 6 2.11 4.67 -12.84
CA ILE A 6 1.71 5.28 -11.55
C ILE A 6 0.40 6.08 -11.70
N ALA A 7 0.18 6.73 -12.83
CA ALA A 7 -1.04 7.49 -13.09
C ALA A 7 -2.28 6.58 -13.19
N GLU A 8 -2.16 5.44 -13.89
CA GLU A 8 -3.24 4.45 -13.98
C GLU A 8 -3.55 3.81 -12.63
N GLU A 9 -2.52 3.50 -11.85
CA GLU A 9 -2.70 2.92 -10.52
C GLU A 9 -3.33 3.92 -9.55
N ARG A 10 -2.91 5.19 -9.58
CA ARG A 10 -3.53 6.29 -8.83
C ARG A 10 -5.02 6.39 -9.12
N ARG A 11 -5.40 6.46 -10.41
CA ARG A 11 -6.82 6.53 -10.81
C ARG A 11 -7.60 5.34 -10.27
N ARG A 12 -7.06 4.12 -10.43
CA ARG A 12 -7.70 2.89 -9.93
C ARG A 12 -7.96 2.90 -8.43
N LEU A 13 -7.01 3.40 -7.64
CA LEU A 13 -7.15 3.45 -6.18
C LEU A 13 -8.16 4.50 -5.73
N LEU A 14 -8.23 5.64 -6.43
CA LEU A 14 -9.30 6.63 -6.23
C LEU A 14 -10.67 6.04 -6.57
N ASP A 15 -10.79 5.35 -7.71
CA ASP A 15 -12.03 4.67 -8.14
C ASP A 15 -12.44 3.58 -7.14
N TYR A 16 -11.49 2.96 -6.44
CA TYR A 16 -11.73 1.99 -5.38
C TYR A 16 -12.27 2.63 -4.08
N GLY A 17 -12.23 3.96 -3.95
CA GLY A 17 -12.77 4.70 -2.80
C GLY A 17 -11.72 5.17 -1.79
N MET A 18 -10.43 5.08 -2.11
CA MET A 18 -9.38 5.75 -1.32
C MET A 18 -9.44 7.27 -1.48
N THR A 19 -9.11 8.03 -0.45
CA THR A 19 -8.88 9.49 -0.60
C THR A 19 -7.54 9.77 -1.30
N PRO A 20 -7.32 10.98 -1.82
CA PRO A 20 -6.02 11.37 -2.39
C PRO A 20 -4.84 11.10 -1.45
N GLU A 21 -4.99 11.40 -0.15
CA GLU A 21 -3.95 11.18 0.86
C GLU A 21 -3.67 9.69 1.07
N GLU A 22 -4.73 8.86 1.13
CA GLU A 22 -4.60 7.40 1.26
C GLU A 22 -3.88 6.80 0.04
N VAL A 23 -4.13 7.33 -1.16
CA VAL A 23 -3.44 6.92 -2.39
C VAL A 23 -1.95 7.30 -2.35
N GLU A 24 -1.60 8.50 -1.88
CA GLU A 24 -0.18 8.86 -1.73
C GLU A 24 0.55 7.91 -0.79
N ILE A 25 -0.06 7.56 0.34
CA ILE A 25 0.52 6.63 1.30
C ILE A 25 0.67 5.25 0.65
N TRP A 26 -0.34 4.77 -0.06
CA TRP A 26 -0.28 3.47 -0.75
C TRP A 26 0.89 3.39 -1.74
N LEU A 27 1.04 4.41 -2.58
CA LEU A 27 2.13 4.49 -3.57
C LEU A 27 3.51 4.60 -2.89
N ALA A 28 3.60 5.38 -1.82
CA ALA A 28 4.83 5.51 -1.03
C ALA A 28 5.23 4.18 -0.40
N LEU A 29 4.29 3.43 0.17
CA LEU A 29 4.54 2.09 0.73
C LEU A 29 5.06 1.12 -0.33
N GLY A 30 4.48 1.13 -1.54
CA GLY A 30 4.98 0.31 -2.64
C GLY A 30 6.42 0.65 -3.03
N LYS A 31 6.77 1.94 -3.07
CA LYS A 31 8.15 2.39 -3.32
C LYS A 31 9.10 1.95 -2.21
N VAL A 32 8.71 2.12 -0.94
CA VAL A 32 9.51 1.73 0.23
C VAL A 32 9.75 0.23 0.21
N ALA A 33 8.70 -0.59 0.05
CA ALA A 33 8.80 -2.04 -0.01
C ALA A 33 9.74 -2.50 -1.12
N GLY A 34 9.55 -1.98 -2.34
CA GLY A 34 10.42 -2.32 -3.48
C GLY A 34 11.87 -1.84 -3.33
N THR A 35 12.14 -0.87 -2.45
CA THR A 35 13.49 -0.39 -2.16
C THR A 35 14.14 -1.21 -1.05
N LEU A 36 13.42 -1.49 0.05
CA LEU A 36 13.91 -2.29 1.17
C LEU A 36 14.28 -3.71 0.73
N LEU A 37 13.45 -4.36 -0.09
CA LEU A 37 13.69 -5.71 -0.59
C LEU A 37 14.91 -5.83 -1.52
N LYS A 38 15.52 -4.71 -1.92
CA LYS A 38 16.77 -4.68 -2.71
C LYS A 38 18.01 -4.47 -1.83
N LEU A 39 17.85 -4.11 -0.56
CA LEU A 39 18.96 -3.94 0.34
C LEU A 39 19.54 -5.30 0.75
N PRO A 40 20.84 -5.37 1.09
CA PRO A 40 21.41 -6.58 1.65
C PRO A 40 20.70 -6.97 2.95
N THR A 41 20.31 -8.24 3.06
CA THR A 41 19.70 -8.78 4.28
C THR A 41 20.73 -8.84 5.42
N LEU A 42 20.37 -8.25 6.56
CA LEU A 42 21.18 -8.16 7.77
C LEU A 42 20.92 -9.29 8.76
N HIS A 43 19.72 -9.89 8.74
CA HIS A 43 19.39 -11.05 9.57
C HIS A 43 18.37 -11.98 8.88
N PRO A 44 18.31 -13.28 9.24
CA PRO A 44 17.56 -14.29 8.49
C PRO A 44 16.07 -13.99 8.23
N ASN A 45 15.43 -13.21 9.11
CA ASN A 45 13.99 -12.96 9.06
C ASN A 45 13.61 -11.58 8.52
N GLU A 46 14.58 -10.73 8.15
CA GLU A 46 14.33 -9.33 7.81
C GLU A 46 13.32 -9.15 6.67
N GLN A 47 13.40 -10.01 5.64
CA GLN A 47 12.51 -9.92 4.48
C GLN A 47 11.07 -10.27 4.87
N GLU A 48 10.87 -11.31 5.68
CA GLU A 48 9.55 -11.71 6.15
C GLU A 48 8.94 -10.66 7.06
N GLU A 49 9.75 -10.10 7.96
CA GLU A 49 9.37 -8.98 8.82
C GLU A 49 8.97 -7.75 7.99
N THR A 50 9.78 -7.38 7.01
CA THR A 50 9.50 -6.26 6.09
C THR A 50 8.19 -6.47 5.33
N VAL A 51 7.97 -7.65 4.76
CA VAL A 51 6.75 -7.97 4.02
C VAL A 51 5.53 -7.88 4.94
N ARG A 52 5.62 -8.45 6.14
CA ARG A 52 4.53 -8.41 7.13
C ARG A 52 4.19 -6.98 7.52
N ASP A 53 5.18 -6.14 7.77
CA ASP A 53 4.97 -4.75 8.19
C ASP A 53 4.34 -3.91 7.08
N ILE A 54 4.80 -4.06 5.83
CA ILE A 54 4.20 -3.40 4.68
C ILE A 54 2.75 -3.86 4.46
N HIS A 55 2.49 -5.17 4.51
CA HIS A 55 1.13 -5.70 4.37
C HIS A 55 0.20 -5.19 5.47
N ASN A 56 0.67 -5.11 6.72
CA ASN A 56 -0.13 -4.57 7.81
C ASN A 56 -0.56 -3.11 7.56
N LEU A 57 0.34 -2.28 7.04
CA LEU A 57 0.03 -0.89 6.69
C LEU A 57 -0.93 -0.80 5.49
N GLN A 58 -0.73 -1.62 4.46
CA GLN A 58 -1.65 -1.70 3.31
C GLN A 58 -3.06 -2.16 3.74
N ASN A 59 -3.16 -3.16 4.60
CA ASN A 59 -4.43 -3.65 5.13
C ASN A 59 -5.18 -2.58 5.91
N ARG A 60 -4.47 -1.73 6.67
CA ARG A 60 -5.09 -0.57 7.34
C ARG A 60 -5.71 0.39 6.33
N LEU A 61 -5.04 0.70 5.22
CA LEU A 61 -5.60 1.57 4.18
C LEU A 61 -6.82 0.93 3.51
N LEU A 62 -6.75 -0.35 3.16
CA LEU A 62 -7.88 -1.07 2.55
C LEU A 62 -9.09 -1.15 3.49
N ALA A 63 -8.86 -1.38 4.78
CA ALA A 63 -9.92 -1.42 5.77
C ALA A 63 -10.67 -0.09 5.86
N ARG A 64 -9.99 1.05 5.73
CA ARG A 64 -10.62 2.38 5.77
C ARG A 64 -11.65 2.58 4.67
N VAL A 65 -11.36 2.09 3.46
CA VAL A 65 -12.31 2.11 2.35
C VAL A 65 -13.58 1.33 2.71
N GLY A 66 -13.42 0.11 3.23
CA GLY A 66 -14.54 -0.72 3.66
C GLY A 66 -15.35 -0.12 4.81
N LEU A 67 -14.67 0.42 5.83
CA LEU A 67 -15.32 1.09 6.96
C LEU A 67 -16.12 2.32 6.52
N ARG A 68 -15.57 3.12 5.61
CA ARG A 68 -16.28 4.29 5.05
C ARG A 68 -17.51 3.86 4.25
N ALA A 69 -17.43 2.77 3.49
CA ALA A 69 -18.58 2.21 2.76
C ALA A 69 -19.70 1.72 3.70
N LEU A 70 -19.35 1.30 4.93
CA LEU A 70 -20.30 0.94 5.98
C LEU A 70 -20.85 2.15 6.77
N GLY A 71 -20.47 3.38 6.40
CA GLY A 71 -20.91 4.62 7.04
C GLY A 71 -20.10 5.02 8.27
N TRP A 72 -18.93 4.43 8.51
CA TRP A 72 -18.07 4.77 9.64
C TRP A 72 -17.09 5.88 9.26
N GLY A 73 -16.90 6.86 10.14
CA GLY A 73 -15.94 7.95 9.93
C GLY A 73 -16.38 9.04 8.95
N GLN A 74 -17.70 9.28 8.85
CA GLN A 74 -18.26 10.54 8.34
C GLN A 74 -18.11 11.65 9.38
#